data_AF-A0A1I6QSM4-F1
#
_entry.id   AF-A0A1I6QSM4-F1
#
_cell.length_a   1.000
_cell.length_b   1.000
_cell.length_c   1.000
_cell.angle_alpha   90.00
_cell.angle_beta   90.00
_cell.angle_gamma   90.00
#
_symmetry.space_group_name_H-M   'P 1'
#
loop_
_entity.id
_entity.type
_entity.pdbx_description
1 polymer ?
#
loop_
_entity_poly.entity_id
_entity_poly.type
_entity_poly.pdbx_seq_one_letter_code
_entity_poly.pdbx_strand_id
1 'polypeptide(L)' 'MPGNVQTPRQERWYSPEGEAEIVAAQCLDGRIQPADVAALVLFLASDDARMCTAHAYFIDAGWR' A
#
# COMPACT_ATOMS: atom_id res chain seq x y z
N MET A 1 -1.44 6.15 4.42
CA MET A 1 -0.41 6.56 3.45
C MET A 1 -0.05 5.34 2.63
N PRO A 2 -0.64 5.18 1.44
CA PRO A 2 -0.32 4.07 0.56
C PRO A 2 1.06 4.23 -0.09
N GLY A 3 1.74 3.11 -0.34
CA GLY A 3 2.91 3.03 -1.20
C GLY A 3 2.53 3.01 -2.69
N ASN A 4 3.35 2.33 -3.52
CA ASN A 4 3.06 2.17 -4.94
C ASN A 4 2.01 1.06 -5.18
N VAL A 5 0.74 1.45 -5.18
CA VAL A 5 -0.39 0.53 -5.35
C VAL A 5 -0.56 0.13 -6.82
N GLN A 6 -0.58 -1.17 -7.08
CA GLN A 6 -0.81 -1.74 -8.41
C GLN A 6 -2.28 -1.57 -8.80
N THR A 7 -2.60 -0.44 -9.43
CA THR A 7 -3.94 -0.17 -9.98
C THR A 7 -3.93 -0.36 -11.50
N PRO A 8 -5.07 -0.66 -12.13
CA PRO A 8 -5.16 -0.75 -13.59
C PRO A 8 -4.72 0.53 -14.33
N ARG A 9 -4.76 1.68 -13.63
CA ARG A 9 -4.24 2.94 -14.15
C ARG A 9 -2.70 2.95 -14.12
N GLN A 10 -2.10 2.54 -13.00
CA GLN A 10 -0.65 2.53 -12.81
C GLN A 10 0.06 1.50 -13.69
N GLU A 11 -0.56 0.34 -13.89
CA GLU A 11 -0.04 -0.74 -14.75
C GLU A 11 0.27 -0.29 -16.19
N ARG A 12 -0.42 0.74 -16.69
CA ARG A 12 -0.16 1.32 -18.02
C ARG A 12 1.22 1.97 -18.14
N TRP A 13 1.89 2.24 -17.02
CA TRP A 13 3.18 2.91 -16.95
C TRP A 13 4.30 2.03 -16.40
N TYR A 14 4.04 0.75 -16.10
CA TYR A 14 5.06 -0.16 -15.58
C TYR A 14 5.87 -0.80 -16.71
N SER A 15 7.20 -0.84 -16.53
CA SER A 15 8.09 -1.75 -17.24
C SER A 15 8.50 -2.88 -16.30
N PRO A 16 8.98 -4.03 -16.81
CA PRO A 16 9.50 -5.11 -15.97
C PRO A 16 10.61 -4.66 -15.02
N GLU A 17 11.49 -3.76 -15.47
CA GLU A 17 12.57 -3.20 -14.67
C GLU A 17 12.03 -2.30 -13.55
N GLY A 18 11.10 -1.40 -13.88
CA GLY A 18 10.47 -0.54 -12.89
C GLY A 18 9.66 -1.33 -11.86
N GLU A 19 9.04 -2.44 -12.27
CA GLU A 19 8.35 -3.36 -11.36
C GLU A 19 9.32 -3.99 -10.37
N ALA A 20 10.48 -4.47 -10.84
CA ALA A 20 11.51 -5.04 -10.00
C ALA A 20 12.12 -4.01 -9.03
N GLU A 21 12.34 -2.78 -9.48
CA GLU A 21 12.82 -1.67 -8.64
C GLU A 21 11.84 -1.35 -7.50
N ILE A 22 10.53 -1.34 -7.81
CA ILE A 22 9.49 -1.10 -6.79
C ILE A 22 9.54 -2.19 -5.72
N VAL A 23 9.57 -3.46 -6.11
CA VAL A 23 9.57 -4.57 -5.15
C VAL A 23 10.88 -4.57 -4.33
N ALA A 24 12.03 -4.32 -4.96
CA ALA A 24 13.32 -4.30 -4.28
C ALA A 24 13.46 -3.15 -3.26
N ALA A 25 12.71 -2.06 -3.43
CA ALA A 25 12.68 -0.94 -2.48
C ALA A 25 11.79 -1.21 -1.26
N GLN A 26 10.94 -2.24 -1.29
CA GLN A 26 10.09 -2.64 -0.18
C GLN A 26 10.80 -3.63 0.75
N CYS A 27 10.38 -3.70 2.00
CA CYS A 27 10.84 -4.75 2.91
C CYS A 27 10.14 -6.10 2.66
N LEU A 28 8.91 -6.09 2.12
CA LEU A 28 8.16 -7.29 1.81
C LEU A 28 8.18 -7.61 0.31
N ASP A 29 8.34 -8.89 0.00
CA ASP A 29 8.22 -9.44 -1.35
C ASP A 29 6.74 -9.45 -1.78
N GLY A 30 6.38 -8.59 -2.73
CA GLY A 30 5.04 -8.56 -3.31
C GLY A 30 4.58 -7.17 -3.71
N ARG A 31 3.38 -7.07 -4.29
CA ARG A 31 2.78 -5.79 -4.66
C ARG A 31 1.60 -5.45 -3.78
N ILE A 32 1.58 -4.20 -3.35
CA ILE A 32 0.42 -3.60 -2.69
C ILE A 32 -0.72 -3.54 -3.69
N GLN A 33 -1.82 -4.21 -3.36
CA GLN A 33 -3.05 -4.22 -4.13
C GLN A 33 -4.05 -3.19 -3.60
N PRO A 34 -5.04 -2.77 -4.41
CA PRO A 34 -6.12 -1.90 -3.95
C PRO A 34 -6.87 -2.48 -2.73
N ALA A 35 -6.96 -3.81 -2.65
CA ALA A 35 -7.60 -4.52 -1.55
C ALA A 35 -6.87 -4.31 -0.21
N ASP A 36 -5.53 -4.21 -0.21
CA ASP A 36 -4.76 -3.99 1.00
C ASP A 36 -5.08 -2.60 1.59
N VAL A 37 -5.12 -1.57 0.72
CA VAL A 37 -5.53 -0.22 1.12
C VAL A 37 -6.97 -0.21 1.66
N ALA A 38 -7.88 -0.91 0.97
CA ALA A 38 -9.27 -1.01 1.41
C ALA A 38 -9.38 -1.68 2.78
N ALA A 39 -8.61 -2.74 3.05
CA ALA A 39 -8.61 -3.43 4.34
C ALA A 39 -8.16 -2.50 5.49
N LEU A 40 -7.10 -1.70 5.28
CA LEU A 40 -6.68 -0.70 6.27
C LEU A 40 -7.78 0.34 6.51
N VAL A 41 -8.42 0.85 5.45
CA VAL A 41 -9.49 1.83 5.58
C VAL A 41 -10.71 1.25 6.29
N LEU A 42 -11.09 0.01 6.01
CA LEU A 42 -12.18 -0.67 6.70
C LEU A 42 -11.89 -0.82 8.20
N PHE A 43 -10.67 -1.20 8.59
CA PHE A 43 -10.27 -1.22 9.99
C PHE A 43 -10.38 0.18 10.62
N LEU A 44 -9.79 1.20 10.00
CA LEU A 44 -9.80 2.57 10.52
C LEU A 44 -11.20 3.18 10.62
N ALA A 45 -12.15 2.72 9.80
CA ALA A 45 -13.55 3.13 9.84
C ALA A 45 -14.40 2.35 10.85
N SER A 46 -13.85 1.29 11.46
CA SER A 46 -14.55 0.43 12.41
C SER A 46 -14.36 0.86 13.87
N ASP A 47 -15.20 0.33 14.76
CA ASP A 47 -15.06 0.52 16.22
C ASP A 47 -13.76 -0.07 16.78
N ASP A 48 -13.13 -1.01 16.07
CA ASP A 48 -11.85 -1.61 16.48
C ASP A 48 -10.71 -0.58 16.45
N ALA A 49 -10.85 0.48 15.65
CA ALA A 49 -9.91 1.59 15.58
C ALA A 49 -10.28 2.78 16.47
N ARG A 50 -11.18 2.63 17.46
CA ARG A 50 -11.70 3.76 18.26
C ARG A 50 -10.65 4.64 18.96
N MET A 51 -9.43 4.13 19.18
CA MET A 51 -8.32 4.88 19.79
C MET A 51 -7.27 5.35 18.77
N CYS A 52 -7.53 5.19 17.48
CA CYS A 52 -6.66 5.61 16.38
C CYS A 52 -7.08 6.99 15.88
N THR A 53 -6.34 8.05 16.22
CA THR A 53 -6.64 9.43 15.78
C THR A 53 -5.36 10.25 15.62
N ALA A 54 -5.38 11.27 14.75
CA ALA A 54 -4.26 12.19 14.49
C ALA A 54 -2.92 11.52 14.06
N HIS A 55 -2.99 10.34 13.44
CA HIS A 55 -1.81 9.58 12.96
C HIS A 55 -1.89 9.26 11.48
N ALA A 56 -0.71 9.09 10.86
CA ALA A 56 -0.58 8.54 9.52
C ALA A 56 -0.35 7.01 9.61
N TYR A 57 -1.24 6.24 8.99
CA TYR A 57 -1.12 4.78 8.92
C TYR A 57 -0.54 4.37 7.58
N PHE A 58 0.67 3.82 7.56
CA PHE A 58 1.36 3.42 6.33
C PHE A 58 0.90 2.05 5.86
N ILE A 59 0.73 1.93 4.55
CA ILE A 59 0.46 0.66 3.85
C ILE A 59 1.27 0.66 2.56
N ASP A 60 2.57 0.43 2.76
CA ASP A 60 3.60 0.64 1.74
C ASP A 60 4.61 -0.52 1.66
N ALA A 61 4.28 -1.67 2.25
CA ALA A 61 5.15 -2.85 2.31
C ALA A 61 6.54 -2.57 2.91
N GLY A 62 6.66 -1.55 3.78
CA GLY A 62 7.90 -1.18 4.43
C GLY A 62 8.89 -0.47 3.50
N TRP A 63 8.38 0.30 2.55
CA TRP A 63 9.24 1.14 1.71
C TRP A 63 9.87 2.28 2.53
N ARG A 64 9.13 2.87 3.48
CA ARG A 64 9.63 3.97 4.33
C ARG A 64 10.16 3.52 5.68
#